data_AF-A0A2D7Y2U8-F1
#
_entry.id   AF-A0A2D7Y2U8-F1
#
_cell.length_a   1.000
_cell.length_b   1.000
_cell.length_c   1.000
_cell.angle_alpha   90.00
_cell.angle_beta   90.00
_cell.angle_gamma   90.00
#
_symmetry.space_group_name_H-M   'P 1'
#
loop_
_entity.id
_entity.type
_entity.pdbx_description
1 polymer ?
#
loop_
_entity_poly.entity_id
_entity_poly.type
_entity_poly.pdbx_seq_one_letter_code
_entity_poly.pdbx_strand_id
1 'polypeptide(L)'
;AVYVMIANLVINLFVQPIAYREMRRSLHALRSDVAASLVTPGAFTQLGSGVTMYARERDRDGRMHDILIHDTRGTSQATFAAREGYVVRADTSSIMVLIDANRQEIDEAGELFYGTFDRTEFDLGDFVGPVDAMFFKESDRFLHELIWPDAGTIARTGGPERAWAEAHYRLSAPLYNLAFALIAAAVFLGGDHSRMGYSRRVMIGVAAGMTMRLVGFGVQSASADDAAMNIAQYLVPLAGAVGSILVIYWPARRRPKRQAAVKAEAMA
;
A
#
# COMPACT_ATOMS: atom_id res chain seq x y z
N ALA A 1 19.99 21.67 3.50
CA ALA A 1 19.28 21.20 2.30
C ALA A 1 19.84 19.89 1.78
N VAL A 2 21.12 19.81 1.39
CA VAL A 2 21.74 18.59 0.83
C VAL A 2 21.66 17.39 1.79
N TYR A 3 21.99 17.55 3.07
CA TYR A 3 21.85 16.46 4.04
C TYR A 3 20.41 15.95 4.18
N VAL A 4 19.42 16.85 4.17
CA VAL A 4 18.00 16.48 4.23
C VAL A 4 17.57 15.76 2.96
N MET A 5 18.06 16.19 1.80
CA MET A 5 17.85 15.49 0.53
C MET A 5 18.43 14.08 0.54
N ILE A 6 19.68 13.91 1.00
CA ILE A 6 20.31 12.59 1.11
C ILE A 6 19.52 11.70 2.08
N ALA A 7 19.17 12.21 3.27
CA ALA A 7 18.37 11.48 4.24
C ALA A 7 17.01 11.05 3.66
N ASN A 8 16.32 11.95 2.96
CA ASN A 8 15.06 11.64 2.29
C ASN A 8 15.22 10.57 1.20
N LEU A 9 16.30 10.63 0.42
CA LEU A 9 16.61 9.61 -0.59
C LEU A 9 16.82 8.23 0.06
N VAL A 10 17.58 8.16 1.16
CA VAL A 10 17.79 6.91 1.91
C VAL A 10 16.47 6.35 2.45
N ILE A 11 15.60 7.22 2.96
CA ILE A 11 14.28 6.82 3.45
C ILE A 11 13.45 6.20 2.32
N ASN A 12 13.38 6.86 1.15
CA ASN A 12 12.59 6.39 0.02
C ASN A 12 13.11 5.07 -0.58
N LEU A 13 14.44 4.88 -0.62
CA LEU A 13 15.06 3.70 -1.24
C LEU A 13 15.10 2.48 -0.33
N PHE A 14 15.22 2.66 0.99
CA PHE A 14 15.47 1.56 1.92
C PHE A 14 14.46 1.50 3.06
N VAL A 15 14.29 2.58 3.82
CA VAL A 15 13.50 2.54 5.07
C VAL A 15 12.02 2.30 4.76
N GLN A 16 11.47 3.06 3.82
CA GLN A 16 10.08 2.96 3.41
C GLN A 16 9.71 1.56 2.87
N PRO A 17 10.42 0.98 1.88
CA PRO A 17 10.06 -0.35 1.38
C PRO A 17 10.24 -1.44 2.44
N ILE A 18 11.24 -1.36 3.32
CA ILE A 18 11.40 -2.31 4.43
C ILE A 18 10.19 -2.24 5.37
N ALA A 19 9.81 -1.04 5.79
CA ALA A 19 8.68 -0.84 6.71
C ALA A 19 7.36 -1.33 6.10
N TYR A 20 7.09 -1.01 4.84
CA TYR A 20 5.84 -1.43 4.19
C TYR A 20 5.81 -2.93 3.88
N ARG A 21 6.94 -3.54 3.52
CA ARG A 21 7.03 -5.00 3.39
C ARG A 21 6.70 -5.68 4.70
N GLU A 22 7.28 -5.21 5.79
CA GLU A 22 7.07 -5.82 7.09
C GLU A 22 5.61 -5.66 7.54
N MET A 23 5.06 -4.45 7.41
CA MET A 23 3.64 -4.21 7.66
C MET A 23 2.75 -5.15 6.82
N ARG A 24 3.08 -5.33 5.53
CA ARG A 24 2.30 -6.20 4.65
C ARG A 24 2.44 -7.67 5.03
N ARG A 25 3.63 -8.14 5.42
CA ARG A 25 3.82 -9.48 5.99
C ARG A 25 2.99 -9.69 7.24
N SER A 26 3.02 -8.74 8.19
CA SER A 26 2.21 -8.84 9.40
C SER A 26 0.72 -8.87 9.09
N LEU A 27 0.24 -8.04 8.16
CA LEU A 27 -1.16 -8.05 7.73
C LEU A 27 -1.55 -9.36 7.01
N HIS A 28 -0.66 -9.91 6.19
CA HIS A 28 -0.89 -11.22 5.58
C HIS A 28 -0.91 -12.34 6.62
N ALA A 29 0.01 -12.32 7.60
CA ALA A 29 0.03 -13.30 8.70
C ALA A 29 -1.27 -13.26 9.52
N LEU A 30 -1.78 -12.07 9.82
CA LEU A 30 -3.07 -11.90 10.50
C LEU A 30 -4.23 -12.43 9.66
N ARG A 31 -4.22 -12.20 8.33
CA ARG A 31 -5.27 -12.73 7.43
C ARG A 31 -5.19 -14.23 7.25
N SER A 32 -3.99 -14.82 7.26
CA SER A 32 -3.85 -16.28 7.26
C SER A 32 -4.38 -16.92 8.55
N ASP A 33 -4.38 -16.20 9.67
CA ASP A 33 -5.02 -16.67 10.92
C ASP A 33 -6.56 -16.58 10.89
N VAL A 34 -7.16 -15.88 9.92
CA VAL A 34 -8.61 -15.72 9.82
C VAL A 34 -9.34 -16.98 9.33
N ALA A 35 -8.68 -17.94 8.66
CA ALA A 35 -9.38 -19.20 8.34
C ALA A 35 -9.67 -20.06 9.59
N ALA A 36 -9.03 -19.79 10.73
CA ALA A 36 -9.45 -20.34 12.02
C ALA A 36 -10.62 -19.54 12.64
N SER A 37 -10.84 -18.29 12.24
CA SER A 37 -12.01 -17.48 12.65
C SER A 37 -13.27 -17.76 11.83
N LEU A 38 -13.20 -18.62 10.81
CA LEU A 38 -14.36 -19.05 10.01
C LEU A 38 -15.30 -20.00 10.77
N VAL A 39 -15.06 -20.26 12.05
CA VAL A 39 -15.88 -21.14 12.89
C VAL A 39 -16.23 -20.39 14.15
N THR A 40 -17.48 -19.98 14.26
CA THR A 40 -17.99 -19.41 15.51
C THR A 40 -18.33 -20.57 16.45
N PRO A 41 -17.68 -20.72 17.61
CA PRO A 41 -18.01 -21.79 18.55
C PRO A 41 -19.49 -21.75 18.92
N GLY A 42 -20.14 -22.91 18.89
CA GLY A 42 -21.56 -23.04 19.22
C GLY A 42 -22.52 -22.59 18.11
N ALA A 43 -22.06 -22.24 16.91
CA ALA A 43 -22.92 -21.92 15.78
C ALA A 43 -22.52 -22.67 14.50
N PHE A 44 -23.53 -23.06 13.71
CA PHE A 44 -23.31 -23.61 12.38
C PHE A 44 -22.79 -22.51 11.46
N THR A 45 -21.61 -22.72 10.89
CA THR A 45 -20.98 -21.80 9.94
C THR A 45 -20.91 -22.44 8.56
N GLN A 46 -21.36 -21.72 7.54
CA GLN A 46 -21.29 -22.16 6.15
C GLN A 46 -19.96 -21.70 5.56
N LEU A 47 -19.09 -22.66 5.19
CA LEU A 47 -17.74 -22.38 4.69
C LEU A 47 -17.72 -22.08 3.18
N GLY A 48 -18.75 -22.52 2.44
CA GLY A 48 -18.96 -22.25 1.02
C GLY A 48 -20.26 -22.87 0.50
N SER A 49 -20.38 -23.03 -0.81
CA SER A 49 -21.55 -23.68 -1.42
C SER A 49 -21.54 -25.18 -1.11
N GLY A 50 -22.43 -25.62 -0.21
CA GLY A 50 -22.64 -27.04 0.08
C GLY A 50 -21.78 -27.61 1.21
N VAL A 51 -21.06 -26.81 2.00
CA VAL A 51 -20.40 -27.31 3.22
C VAL A 51 -20.77 -26.46 4.43
N THR A 52 -21.32 -27.14 5.44
CA THR A 52 -21.70 -26.56 6.73
C THR A 52 -20.88 -27.21 7.83
N MET A 53 -20.32 -26.41 8.73
CA MET A 53 -19.53 -26.92 9.84
C MET A 53 -20.02 -26.35 11.18
N TYR A 54 -19.97 -27.17 12.21
CA TYR A 54 -20.21 -26.82 13.60
C TYR A 54 -19.05 -27.31 14.45
N ALA A 55 -18.66 -26.52 15.43
CA ALA A 55 -17.78 -26.95 16.51
C ALA A 55 -18.36 -26.41 17.82
N ARG A 56 -18.43 -27.25 18.86
CA ARG A 56 -18.98 -26.84 20.16
C ARG A 56 -18.09 -25.78 20.81
N GLU A 57 -16.81 -26.11 20.91
CA GLU A 57 -15.79 -25.32 21.61
C GLU A 57 -14.51 -25.26 20.80
N ARG A 58 -13.76 -24.18 21.00
CA ARG A 58 -12.44 -23.98 20.41
C ARG A 58 -11.47 -23.57 21.50
N ASP A 59 -10.37 -24.30 21.58
CA ASP A 59 -9.31 -24.05 22.53
C ASP A 59 -8.38 -22.93 22.06
N ARG A 60 -7.57 -22.37 22.98
CA ARG A 60 -6.63 -21.27 22.66
C ARG A 60 -5.61 -21.66 21.59
N ASP A 61 -5.26 -22.94 21.53
CA ASP A 61 -4.30 -23.50 20.58
C ASP A 61 -4.90 -23.77 19.19
N GLY A 62 -6.19 -23.47 18.98
CA GLY A 62 -6.86 -23.65 17.69
C GLY A 62 -7.47 -25.05 17.46
N ARG A 63 -7.41 -25.93 18.46
CA ARG A 63 -8.11 -27.21 18.48
C ARG A 63 -9.61 -26.99 18.66
N MET A 64 -10.42 -27.76 17.94
CA MET A 64 -11.88 -27.72 17.99
C MET A 64 -12.42 -29.03 18.54
N HIS A 65 -13.45 -28.94 19.37
CA HIS A 65 -14.10 -30.09 20.01
C HIS A 65 -15.53 -30.28 19.53
N ASP A 66 -15.95 -31.55 19.45
CA ASP A 66 -17.27 -31.97 18.97
C ASP A 66 -17.64 -31.30 17.65
N ILE A 67 -16.90 -31.67 16.61
CA ILE A 67 -17.05 -31.13 15.27
C ILE A 67 -18.11 -31.92 14.53
N LEU A 68 -18.96 -31.21 13.80
CA LEU A 68 -19.86 -31.76 12.80
C LEU A 68 -19.62 -31.04 11.46
N ILE A 69 -19.33 -31.79 10.40
CA ILE A 69 -19.21 -31.26 9.04
C ILE A 69 -20.26 -31.96 8.19
N HIS A 70 -21.09 -31.18 7.52
CA HIS A 70 -22.06 -31.66 6.55
C HIS A 70 -21.64 -31.16 5.17
N ASP A 71 -21.29 -32.10 4.30
CA ASP A 71 -20.83 -31.89 2.93
C ASP A 71 -21.89 -32.41 1.95
N THR A 72 -22.42 -31.49 1.15
CA THR A 72 -23.39 -31.73 0.09
C THR A 72 -22.79 -31.43 -1.28
N ARG A 73 -21.46 -31.44 -1.41
CA ARG A 73 -20.79 -31.35 -2.71
C ARG A 73 -20.92 -32.67 -3.46
N GLY A 74 -21.20 -32.61 -4.75
CA GLY A 74 -21.35 -33.80 -5.60
C GLY A 74 -22.76 -34.38 -5.54
N THR A 75 -22.90 -35.67 -5.81
CA THR A 75 -24.20 -36.35 -5.87
C THR A 75 -24.57 -37.09 -4.58
N SER A 76 -23.61 -37.33 -3.68
CA SER A 76 -23.82 -37.91 -2.35
C SER A 76 -23.74 -36.86 -1.25
N GLN A 77 -24.43 -37.10 -0.14
CA GLN A 77 -24.37 -36.26 1.06
C GLN A 77 -23.57 -36.98 2.13
N ALA A 78 -22.50 -36.34 2.62
CA ALA A 78 -21.64 -36.89 3.66
C ALA A 78 -21.69 -36.04 4.92
N THR A 79 -21.84 -36.68 6.07
CA THR A 79 -21.75 -36.05 7.38
C THR A 79 -20.59 -36.66 8.15
N PHE A 80 -19.67 -35.82 8.60
CA PHE A 80 -18.57 -36.20 9.47
C PHE A 80 -18.85 -35.70 10.87
N ALA A 81 -18.70 -36.55 11.88
CA ALA A 81 -18.67 -36.13 13.28
C ALA A 81 -17.35 -36.55 13.91
N ALA A 82 -16.68 -35.66 14.63
CA ALA A 82 -15.37 -35.93 15.23
C ALA A 82 -15.28 -35.36 16.65
N ARG A 83 -14.54 -36.05 17.52
CA ARG A 83 -14.33 -35.58 18.90
C ARG A 83 -13.40 -34.38 18.95
N GLU A 84 -12.36 -34.41 18.14
CA GLU A 84 -11.36 -33.34 18.08
C GLU A 84 -10.94 -33.11 16.62
N GLY A 85 -10.56 -31.88 16.29
CA GLY A 85 -9.98 -31.57 15.01
C GLY A 85 -9.19 -30.27 15.00
N TYR A 86 -8.25 -30.19 14.08
CA TYR A 86 -7.38 -29.03 13.91
C TYR A 86 -7.04 -28.85 12.44
N VAL A 87 -6.80 -27.60 12.05
CA VAL A 87 -6.47 -27.25 10.67
C VAL A 87 -4.95 -27.27 10.50
N VAL A 88 -4.49 -27.99 9.49
CA VAL A 88 -3.09 -27.98 9.03
C VAL A 88 -3.07 -27.33 7.66
N ARG A 89 -2.18 -26.35 7.47
CA ARG A 89 -1.97 -25.73 6.15
C ARG A 89 -0.69 -26.26 5.54
N ALA A 90 -0.79 -26.79 4.33
CA ALA A 90 0.33 -27.02 3.43
C ALA A 90 0.39 -25.88 2.40
N ASP A 91 1.52 -25.74 1.70
CA ASP A 91 1.78 -24.62 0.77
C ASP A 91 0.70 -24.44 -0.32
N THR A 92 -0.05 -25.50 -0.65
CA THR A 92 -1.06 -25.52 -1.71
C THR A 92 -2.48 -25.82 -1.26
N SER A 93 -2.71 -26.25 -0.01
CA SER A 93 -4.06 -26.58 0.48
C SER A 93 -4.17 -26.49 2.01
N SER A 94 -5.37 -26.15 2.49
CA SER A 94 -5.71 -26.22 3.91
C SER A 94 -6.47 -27.52 4.14
N ILE A 95 -5.97 -28.38 5.03
CA ILE A 95 -6.65 -29.63 5.40
C ILE A 95 -7.07 -29.57 6.85
N MET A 96 -8.22 -30.14 7.17
CA MET A 96 -8.69 -30.33 8.54
C MET A 96 -8.46 -31.78 8.93
N VAL A 97 -7.65 -32.00 9.95
CA VAL A 97 -7.43 -33.32 10.53
C VAL A 97 -8.49 -33.52 11.61
N LEU A 98 -9.28 -34.59 11.46
CA LEU A 98 -10.31 -35.02 12.40
C LEU A 98 -9.80 -36.26 13.14
N ILE A 99 -9.96 -36.28 14.47
CA ILE A 99 -9.58 -37.37 15.37
C ILE A 99 -10.85 -37.99 15.95
N ASP A 100 -10.86 -39.32 16.03
CA ASP A 100 -12.01 -40.12 16.48
C ASP A 100 -13.28 -39.73 15.70
N ALA A 101 -13.16 -39.79 14.38
CA ALA A 101 -14.18 -39.34 13.45
C ALA A 101 -15.08 -40.49 13.00
N ASN A 102 -16.35 -40.21 12.77
CA ASN A 102 -17.21 -41.06 11.96
C ASN A 102 -17.63 -40.31 10.70
N ARG A 103 -17.83 -41.06 9.62
CA ARG A 103 -18.37 -40.59 8.34
C ARG A 103 -19.65 -41.35 8.07
N GLN A 104 -20.71 -40.61 7.83
CA GLN A 104 -22.01 -41.11 7.40
C GLN A 104 -22.26 -40.58 6.00
N GLU A 105 -22.53 -41.45 5.05
CA GLU A 105 -22.80 -41.03 3.68
C GLU A 105 -24.04 -41.75 3.17
N ILE A 106 -24.89 -41.00 2.47
CA ILE A 106 -26.06 -41.55 1.79
C ILE A 106 -25.77 -41.47 0.29
N ASP A 107 -25.80 -42.63 -0.35
CA ASP A 107 -25.61 -42.74 -1.80
C ASP A 107 -26.90 -42.37 -2.58
N GLU A 108 -26.82 -42.33 -3.91
CA GLU A 108 -27.97 -42.05 -4.78
C GLU A 108 -29.08 -43.11 -4.69
N ALA A 109 -28.74 -44.33 -4.25
CA ALA A 109 -29.68 -45.43 -4.05
C ALA A 109 -30.37 -45.38 -2.67
N GLY A 110 -29.94 -44.48 -1.78
CA GLY A 110 -30.44 -44.34 -0.41
C GLY A 110 -29.79 -45.29 0.59
N GLU A 111 -28.69 -45.96 0.24
CA GLU A 111 -27.94 -46.79 1.17
C GLU A 111 -27.06 -45.93 2.08
N LEU A 112 -27.11 -46.24 3.39
CA LEU A 112 -26.30 -45.56 4.40
C LEU A 112 -24.96 -46.27 4.58
N PHE A 113 -23.88 -45.58 4.22
CA PHE A 113 -22.53 -45.96 4.62
C PHE A 113 -22.19 -45.33 5.98
N TYR A 114 -21.66 -46.14 6.91
CA TYR A 114 -21.15 -45.69 8.20
C TYR A 114 -19.74 -46.22 8.43
N GLY A 115 -18.77 -45.33 8.59
CA GLY A 115 -17.37 -45.68 8.87
C GLY A 115 -16.81 -44.90 10.04
N THR A 116 -16.03 -45.56 10.90
CA THR A 116 -15.30 -44.93 12.01
C THR A 116 -13.81 -44.92 11.71
N PHE A 117 -13.15 -43.81 11.99
CA PHE A 117 -11.74 -43.57 11.71
C PHE A 117 -11.07 -42.95 12.94
N ASP A 118 -9.94 -43.51 13.35
CA ASP A 118 -9.12 -42.90 14.41
C ASP A 118 -8.60 -41.51 13.98
N ARG A 119 -8.28 -41.38 12.70
CA ARG A 119 -7.86 -40.12 12.06
C ARG A 119 -8.32 -40.08 10.62
N THR A 120 -8.93 -38.97 10.21
CA THR A 120 -9.26 -38.70 8.81
C THR A 120 -8.96 -37.24 8.47
N GLU A 121 -8.79 -36.96 7.18
CA GLU A 121 -8.53 -35.62 6.68
C GLU A 121 -9.74 -35.15 5.87
N PHE A 122 -10.12 -33.88 6.04
CA PHE A 122 -11.17 -33.20 5.28
C PHE A 122 -10.54 -32.01 4.57
N ASP A 123 -10.65 -31.96 3.24
CA ASP A 123 -10.05 -30.89 2.45
C ASP A 123 -10.85 -29.59 2.59
N LEU A 124 -10.20 -28.54 3.08
CA LEU A 124 -10.75 -27.18 3.17
C LEU A 124 -10.32 -26.29 2.00
N GLY A 125 -9.51 -26.80 1.07
CA GLY A 125 -8.89 -26.03 -0.02
C GLY A 125 -9.87 -25.29 -0.92
N ASP A 126 -11.10 -25.80 -1.07
CA ASP A 126 -12.16 -25.14 -1.84
C ASP A 126 -12.80 -23.94 -1.10
N PHE A 127 -12.70 -23.90 0.23
CA PHE A 127 -13.37 -22.92 1.10
C PHE A 127 -12.42 -21.84 1.62
N VAL A 128 -11.20 -22.28 1.93
CA VAL A 128 -10.08 -21.40 2.20
C VAL A 128 -9.41 -21.21 0.85
N GLY A 129 -9.93 -20.24 0.08
CA GLY A 129 -9.41 -19.94 -1.26
C GLY A 129 -7.88 -19.88 -1.28
N PRO A 130 -7.25 -20.16 -2.44
CA PRO A 130 -5.80 -20.25 -2.56
C PRO A 130 -5.17 -19.08 -1.83
N VAL A 131 -4.19 -19.37 -0.97
CA VAL A 131 -3.47 -18.35 -0.19
C VAL A 131 -3.13 -17.22 -1.15
N ASP A 132 -3.82 -16.08 -1.02
CA ASP A 132 -3.70 -15.00 -1.98
C ASP A 132 -2.21 -14.65 -2.07
N ALA A 133 -1.62 -14.96 -3.24
CA ALA A 133 -0.19 -14.97 -3.38
C ALA A 133 0.32 -13.60 -2.97
N MET A 134 1.20 -13.56 -1.98
CA MET A 134 1.58 -12.33 -1.29
C MET A 134 1.96 -11.25 -2.31
N PHE A 135 1.10 -10.25 -2.47
CA PHE A 135 1.27 -9.21 -3.47
C PHE A 135 1.79 -7.93 -2.84
N PHE A 136 3.01 -7.55 -3.24
CA PHE A 136 3.60 -6.27 -2.87
C PHE A 136 3.14 -5.18 -3.84
N LYS A 137 2.56 -4.11 -3.27
CA LYS A 137 2.28 -2.88 -4.01
C LYS A 137 3.58 -2.22 -4.42
N GLU A 138 3.50 -1.27 -5.35
CA GLU A 138 4.62 -0.47 -5.83
C GLU A 138 5.35 0.20 -4.66
N SER A 139 4.61 0.71 -3.66
CA SER A 139 5.15 1.31 -2.44
C SER A 139 6.02 0.38 -1.60
N ASP A 140 5.81 -0.93 -1.71
CA ASP A 140 6.46 -1.94 -0.87
C ASP A 140 7.69 -2.55 -1.57
N ARG A 141 7.89 -2.22 -2.85
CA ARG A 141 9.00 -2.74 -3.66
C ARG A 141 10.27 -1.95 -3.46
N PHE A 142 11.40 -2.63 -3.61
CA PHE A 142 12.71 -1.98 -3.70
C PHE A 142 12.93 -1.41 -5.09
N LEU A 143 13.83 -0.42 -5.19
CA LEU A 143 14.07 0.31 -6.44
C LEU A 143 14.39 -0.60 -7.63
N HIS A 144 15.17 -1.68 -7.43
CA HIS A 144 15.50 -2.62 -8.50
C HIS A 144 14.27 -3.38 -9.04
N GLU A 145 13.31 -3.71 -8.18
CA GLU A 145 12.06 -4.40 -8.57
C GLU A 145 11.06 -3.45 -9.24
N LEU A 146 11.22 -2.14 -9.02
CA LEU A 146 10.42 -1.11 -9.68
C LEU A 146 10.96 -0.79 -11.08
N ILE A 147 12.28 -0.81 -11.26
CA ILE A 147 12.92 -0.59 -12.57
C ILE A 147 12.72 -1.80 -13.48
N TRP A 148 12.83 -3.02 -12.92
CA TRP A 148 12.62 -4.28 -13.63
C TRP A 148 11.48 -5.09 -12.99
N PRO A 149 10.21 -4.70 -13.23
CA PRO A 149 9.06 -5.42 -12.70
C PRO A 149 8.94 -6.82 -13.32
N ASP A 150 8.58 -7.80 -12.49
CA ASP A 150 8.32 -9.17 -12.92
C ASP A 150 7.02 -9.27 -13.74
N ALA A 151 6.92 -10.29 -14.60
CA ALA A 151 5.77 -10.51 -15.47
C ALA A 151 4.44 -10.63 -14.70
N GLY A 152 4.46 -11.25 -13.51
CA GLY A 152 3.26 -11.39 -12.67
C GLY A 152 2.76 -10.04 -12.14
N THR A 153 3.66 -9.09 -11.93
CA THR A 153 3.30 -7.73 -11.54
C THR A 153 2.73 -6.95 -12.71
N ILE A 154 3.40 -6.98 -13.86
CA ILE A 154 2.93 -6.31 -15.08
C ILE A 154 1.51 -6.79 -15.44
N ALA A 155 1.28 -8.10 -15.37
CA ALA A 155 -0.03 -8.68 -15.66
C ALA A 155 -1.13 -8.18 -14.70
N ARG A 156 -0.81 -7.95 -13.42
CA ARG A 156 -1.78 -7.47 -12.42
C ARG A 156 -2.02 -5.97 -12.47
N THR A 157 -0.98 -5.18 -12.78
CA THR A 157 -1.07 -3.71 -12.79
C THR A 157 -1.55 -3.15 -14.12
N GLY A 158 -1.59 -3.99 -15.17
CA GLY A 158 -1.94 -3.59 -16.53
C GLY A 158 -0.76 -3.04 -17.34
N GLY A 159 0.46 -3.10 -16.79
CA GLY A 159 1.66 -2.54 -17.40
C GLY A 159 2.74 -2.13 -16.38
N PRO A 160 3.99 -1.87 -16.83
CA PRO A 160 5.11 -1.45 -15.98
C PRO A 160 5.08 0.02 -15.56
N GLU A 161 4.19 0.85 -16.13
CA GLU A 161 4.17 2.31 -16.02
C GLU A 161 4.07 2.75 -14.56
N ARG A 162 3.21 2.10 -13.77
CA ARG A 162 3.06 2.36 -12.33
C ARG A 162 4.33 2.09 -11.54
N ALA A 163 5.06 1.03 -11.89
CA ALA A 163 6.31 0.69 -11.22
C ALA A 163 7.40 1.72 -11.54
N TRP A 164 7.51 2.12 -12.81
CA TRP A 164 8.44 3.17 -13.23
C TRP A 164 8.09 4.53 -12.63
N ALA A 165 6.81 4.89 -12.58
CA ALA A 165 6.33 6.13 -11.97
C ALA A 165 6.78 6.25 -10.52
N GLU A 166 6.62 5.18 -9.74
CA GLU A 166 7.06 5.12 -8.34
C GLU A 166 8.59 5.12 -8.22
N ALA A 167 9.33 4.43 -9.12
CA ALA A 167 10.80 4.50 -9.15
C ALA A 167 11.31 5.94 -9.36
N HIS A 168 10.78 6.62 -10.37
CA HIS A 168 11.14 8.00 -10.69
C HIS A 168 10.70 8.97 -9.60
N TYR A 169 9.57 8.72 -8.94
CA TYR A 169 9.11 9.52 -7.82
C TYR A 169 10.07 9.44 -6.64
N ARG A 170 10.53 8.24 -6.28
CA ARG A 170 11.48 8.06 -5.15
C ARG A 170 12.81 8.78 -5.37
N LEU A 171 13.25 8.87 -6.62
CA LEU A 171 14.48 9.56 -7.03
C LEU A 171 14.29 11.08 -7.16
N SER A 172 13.12 11.54 -7.62
CA SER A 172 12.85 12.96 -7.82
C SER A 172 12.33 13.68 -6.57
N ALA A 173 11.60 12.98 -5.68
CA ALA A 173 11.03 13.55 -4.46
C ALA A 173 12.07 14.25 -3.55
N PRO A 174 13.29 13.73 -3.34
CA PRO A 174 14.31 14.41 -2.55
C PRO A 174 14.71 15.79 -3.10
N LEU A 175 14.60 16.03 -4.41
CA LEU A 175 14.95 17.31 -5.04
C LEU A 175 14.04 18.46 -4.56
N TYR A 176 12.82 18.14 -4.12
CA TYR A 176 11.92 19.13 -3.52
C TYR A 176 12.53 19.76 -2.25
N ASN A 177 13.34 19.03 -1.47
CA ASN A 177 14.01 19.58 -0.29
C ASN A 177 14.97 20.72 -0.65
N LEU A 178 15.66 20.59 -1.80
CA LEU A 178 16.52 21.65 -2.32
C LEU A 178 15.69 22.81 -2.87
N ALA A 179 14.65 22.50 -3.66
CA ALA A 179 13.76 23.50 -4.23
C ALA A 179 13.09 24.36 -3.14
N PHE A 180 12.54 23.76 -2.08
CA PHE A 180 11.93 24.49 -0.97
C PHE A 180 12.93 25.32 -0.19
N ALA A 181 14.15 24.82 0.03
CA ALA A 181 15.21 25.61 0.66
C ALA A 181 15.59 26.84 -0.18
N LEU A 182 15.63 26.70 -1.51
CA LEU A 182 15.89 27.80 -2.42
C LEU A 182 14.72 28.78 -2.50
N ILE A 183 13.47 28.31 -2.47
CA ILE A 183 12.28 29.17 -2.38
C ILE A 183 12.33 29.99 -1.10
N ALA A 184 12.63 29.35 0.04
CA ALA A 184 12.80 30.05 1.30
C ALA A 184 13.95 31.07 1.23
N ALA A 185 15.09 30.71 0.65
CA ALA A 185 16.19 31.64 0.43
C ALA A 185 15.77 32.83 -0.44
N ALA A 186 15.02 32.60 -1.54
CA ALA A 186 14.51 33.66 -2.41
C ALA A 186 13.57 34.62 -1.69
N VAL A 187 12.74 34.12 -0.77
CA VAL A 187 11.85 34.95 0.07
C VAL A 187 12.63 35.91 0.96
N PHE A 188 13.73 35.46 1.55
CA PHE A 188 14.54 36.25 2.48
C PHE A 188 15.58 37.14 1.79
N LEU A 189 16.24 36.64 0.73
CA LEU A 189 17.30 37.36 0.02
C LEU A 189 16.77 38.25 -1.11
N GLY A 190 15.61 37.93 -1.69
CA GLY A 190 15.12 38.57 -2.91
C GLY A 190 14.41 39.92 -2.75
N GLY A 191 14.34 40.51 -1.55
CA GLY A 191 13.62 41.78 -1.39
C GLY A 191 14.16 42.69 -0.30
N ASP A 192 13.93 43.99 -0.46
CA ASP A 192 14.43 45.05 0.44
C ASP A 192 14.07 44.80 1.91
N HIS A 193 14.98 45.17 2.80
CA HIS A 193 14.79 45.07 4.25
C HIS A 193 13.56 45.88 4.68
N SER A 194 12.54 45.20 5.20
CA SER A 194 11.30 45.83 5.67
C SER A 194 11.23 45.80 7.18
N ARG A 195 11.02 46.96 7.81
CA ARG A 195 10.76 47.08 9.26
C ARG A 195 9.36 46.63 9.67
N MET A 196 8.45 46.44 8.71
CA MET A 196 7.06 46.01 8.90
C MET A 196 6.88 44.47 8.88
N GLY A 197 7.99 43.71 8.92
CA GLY A 197 7.98 42.24 8.99
C GLY A 197 7.94 41.52 7.64
N TYR A 198 8.26 40.22 7.66
CA TYR A 198 8.38 39.36 6.47
C TYR A 198 7.14 38.48 6.20
N SER A 199 6.07 38.61 6.99
CA SER A 199 4.90 37.69 6.99
C SER A 199 4.28 37.50 5.61
N ARG A 200 4.02 38.59 4.87
CA ARG A 200 3.45 38.51 3.50
C ARG A 200 4.37 37.77 2.54
N ARG A 201 5.69 37.96 2.64
CA ARG A 201 6.66 37.27 1.75
C ARG A 201 6.78 35.79 2.10
N VAL A 202 6.80 35.47 3.39
CA VAL A 202 6.77 34.08 3.88
C VAL A 202 5.51 33.38 3.39
N MET A 203 4.33 34.02 3.48
CA MET A 203 3.08 33.46 2.97
C MET A 203 3.14 33.16 1.46
N ILE A 204 3.72 34.07 0.66
CA ILE A 204 3.93 33.83 -0.78
C ILE A 204 4.87 32.65 -1.02
N GLY A 205 5.97 32.54 -0.27
CA GLY A 205 6.90 31.43 -0.38
C GLY A 205 6.29 30.08 -0.02
N VAL A 206 5.51 30.03 1.06
CA VAL A 206 4.76 28.83 1.47
C VAL A 206 3.74 28.47 0.40
N ALA A 207 2.97 29.43 -0.12
CA ALA A 207 2.02 29.19 -1.18
C ALA A 207 2.71 28.65 -2.46
N ALA A 208 3.83 29.24 -2.86
CA ALA A 208 4.61 28.79 -4.02
C ALA A 208 5.13 27.35 -3.84
N GLY A 209 5.70 27.04 -2.66
CA GLY A 209 6.14 25.67 -2.32
C GLY A 209 4.98 24.68 -2.31
N MET A 210 3.84 25.05 -1.73
CA MET A 210 2.63 24.24 -1.68
C MET A 210 2.10 23.95 -3.10
N THR A 211 1.95 24.97 -3.93
CA THR A 211 1.52 24.82 -5.33
C THR A 211 2.48 23.93 -6.11
N MET A 212 3.79 24.14 -5.96
CA MET A 212 4.79 23.29 -6.61
C MET A 212 4.67 21.82 -6.19
N ARG A 213 4.35 21.56 -4.91
CA ARG A 213 4.14 20.19 -4.42
C ARG A 213 2.86 19.57 -4.96
N LEU A 214 1.77 20.33 -5.01
CA LEU A 214 0.50 19.88 -5.58
C LEU A 214 0.64 19.53 -7.06
N VAL A 215 1.34 20.37 -7.83
CA VAL A 215 1.69 20.07 -9.22
C VAL A 215 2.51 18.78 -9.31
N GLY A 216 3.48 18.60 -8.40
CA GLY A 216 4.27 17.36 -8.30
C GLY A 216 3.42 16.10 -8.11
N PHE A 217 2.43 16.14 -7.23
CA PHE A 217 1.49 15.02 -7.04
C PHE A 217 0.65 14.75 -8.29
N GLY A 218 0.20 15.80 -8.99
CA GLY A 218 -0.50 15.65 -10.27
C GLY A 218 0.37 14.97 -11.33
N VAL A 219 1.65 15.37 -11.44
CA VAL A 219 2.60 14.76 -12.38
C VAL A 219 2.92 13.31 -12.03
N GLN A 220 3.08 13.00 -10.74
CA GLN A 220 3.26 11.62 -10.28
C GLN A 220 2.05 10.75 -10.65
N SER A 221 0.83 11.26 -10.42
CA SER A 221 -0.40 10.55 -10.79
C SER A 221 -0.49 10.33 -12.30
N ALA A 222 -0.18 11.33 -13.11
CA ALA A 222 -0.18 11.19 -14.58
C ALA A 222 0.88 10.21 -15.08
N SER A 223 2.03 10.14 -14.40
CA SER A 223 3.11 9.22 -14.75
C SER A 223 2.75 7.75 -14.55
N ALA A 224 1.76 7.46 -13.69
CA ALA A 224 1.28 6.11 -13.45
C ALA A 224 0.55 5.51 -14.67
N ASP A 225 0.05 6.37 -15.56
CA ASP A 225 -0.65 5.98 -16.80
C ASP A 225 0.25 6.12 -18.03
N ASP A 226 1.21 7.06 -18.03
CA ASP A 226 2.15 7.30 -19.14
C ASP A 226 3.60 7.45 -18.65
N ALA A 227 4.45 6.52 -19.04
CA ALA A 227 5.88 6.52 -18.68
C ALA A 227 6.65 7.75 -19.20
N ALA A 228 6.21 8.43 -20.26
CA ALA A 228 6.88 9.63 -20.77
C ALA A 228 6.80 10.80 -19.78
N MET A 229 5.77 10.84 -18.93
CA MET A 229 5.60 11.88 -17.90
C MET A 229 6.59 11.75 -16.73
N ASN A 230 7.34 10.66 -16.64
CA ASN A 230 8.39 10.50 -15.63
C ASN A 230 9.45 11.59 -15.66
N ILE A 231 9.76 12.13 -16.85
CA ILE A 231 10.69 13.26 -17.00
C ILE A 231 10.17 14.49 -16.25
N ALA A 232 8.86 14.74 -16.32
CA ALA A 232 8.25 15.90 -15.67
C ALA A 232 8.40 15.86 -14.15
N GLN A 233 8.47 14.67 -13.52
CA GLN A 233 8.68 14.54 -12.08
C GLN A 233 9.99 15.19 -11.60
N TYR A 234 11.03 15.20 -12.44
CA TYR A 234 12.30 15.89 -12.17
C TYR A 234 12.23 17.38 -12.54
N LEU A 235 11.52 17.70 -13.62
CA LEU A 235 11.41 19.08 -14.11
C LEU A 235 10.70 19.99 -13.11
N VAL A 236 9.67 19.52 -12.39
CA VAL A 236 8.94 20.35 -11.41
C VAL A 236 9.86 20.89 -10.30
N PRO A 237 10.57 20.07 -9.50
CA PRO A 237 11.45 20.59 -8.46
C PRO A 237 12.66 21.35 -9.03
N LEU A 238 13.19 20.95 -10.19
CA LEU A 238 14.27 21.68 -10.85
C LEU A 238 13.85 23.08 -11.32
N ALA A 239 12.66 23.21 -11.91
CA ALA A 239 12.11 24.50 -12.32
C ALA A 239 11.89 25.42 -11.12
N GLY A 240 11.41 24.88 -9.98
CA GLY A 240 11.28 25.64 -8.74
C GLY A 240 12.65 26.11 -8.19
N ALA A 241 13.65 25.23 -8.23
CA ALA A 241 15.02 25.57 -7.83
C ALA A 241 15.62 26.66 -8.73
N VAL A 242 15.54 26.50 -10.05
CA VAL A 242 16.04 27.49 -11.03
C VAL A 242 15.29 28.80 -10.91
N GLY A 243 13.95 28.78 -10.82
CA GLY A 243 13.14 29.98 -10.63
C GLY A 243 13.52 30.75 -9.36
N SER A 244 13.80 30.03 -8.28
CA SER A 244 14.26 30.63 -7.02
C SER A 244 15.64 31.28 -7.15
N ILE A 245 16.58 30.60 -7.83
CA ILE A 245 17.91 31.16 -8.13
C ILE A 245 17.76 32.40 -8.99
N LEU A 246 16.94 32.37 -10.04
CA LEU A 246 16.68 33.53 -10.88
C LEU A 246 16.14 34.69 -10.07
N VAL A 247 15.19 34.48 -9.15
CA VAL A 247 14.68 35.54 -8.26
C VAL A 247 15.78 36.13 -7.36
N ILE A 248 16.67 35.30 -6.81
CA ILE A 248 17.78 35.75 -5.96
C ILE A 248 18.77 36.62 -6.76
N TYR A 249 19.08 36.22 -8.00
CA TYR A 249 20.08 36.91 -8.82
C TYR A 249 19.48 37.92 -9.81
N TRP A 250 18.16 38.05 -9.91
CA TRP A 250 17.53 39.04 -10.79
C TRP A 250 17.89 40.43 -10.26
N PRO A 251 18.69 41.23 -11.00
CA PRO A 251 19.17 42.51 -10.51
C PRO A 251 18.01 43.43 -10.13
N ALA A 252 17.95 43.80 -8.84
CA ALA A 252 17.06 44.82 -8.26
C ALA A 252 17.29 46.25 -8.82
N ARG A 253 17.88 46.40 -10.01
CA ARG A 253 18.27 47.68 -10.65
C ARG A 253 17.19 48.34 -11.52
N ARG A 254 16.00 47.75 -11.66
CA ARG A 254 14.90 48.32 -12.47
C ARG A 254 13.58 48.48 -11.71
N ARG A 255 13.61 49.05 -10.51
CA ARG A 255 12.41 49.73 -9.98
C ARG A 255 12.58 51.22 -10.20
N PRO A 256 11.81 51.85 -11.11
CA PRO A 256 11.88 53.28 -11.30
C PRO A 256 11.54 53.93 -9.96
N LYS A 257 12.44 54.79 -9.48
CA LYS A 257 12.25 55.61 -8.29
C LYS A 257 10.89 56.29 -8.42
N ARG A 258 9.95 55.90 -7.56
CA ARG A 258 8.74 56.67 -7.23
C ARG A 258 9.13 57.94 -6.46
N GLN A 259 10.07 58.71 -7.02
CA GLN A 259 10.51 60.04 -6.58
C GLN A 259 10.14 61.12 -7.61
N ALA A 260 9.63 60.74 -8.79
CA ALA A 260 9.15 61.70 -9.78
C ALA A 260 7.79 62.33 -9.40
N ALA A 261 6.97 61.66 -8.60
CA ALA A 261 5.67 62.20 -8.17
C ALA A 261 5.80 63.32 -7.11
N VAL A 262 6.83 63.28 -6.26
CA VAL A 262 7.05 64.31 -5.21
C VAL A 262 7.66 65.59 -5.79
N LYS A 263 8.36 65.53 -6.93
CA LYS A 263 8.89 66.73 -7.60
C LYS A 263 7.85 67.48 -8.44
N ALA A 264 6.76 66.82 -8.86
CA ALA A 264 5.69 67.48 -9.60
C ALA A 264 4.78 68.31 -8.69
N GLU A 265 4.56 67.89 -7.44
CA GLU A 265 3.81 68.66 -6.43
C GLU A 265 4.63 69.81 -5.81
N ALA A 266 5.97 69.78 -5.89
CA ALA A 266 6.82 70.86 -5.39
C ALA A 266 7.11 71.95 -6.45
N MET A 267 6.56 71.81 -7.66
CA MET A 267 6.71 72.75 -8.78
C MET A 267 5.37 73.34 -9.27
N ALA A 268 4.26 73.05 -8.57
CA ALA A 268 2.96 73.68 -8.74
C ALA A 268 2.69 74.61 -7.55
#